data_AF-A0A961HG41-F1
#
_entry.id   AF-A0A961HG41-F1
#
_cell.length_a   1.000
_cell.length_b   1.000
_cell.length_c   1.000
_cell.angle_alpha   90.00
_cell.angle_beta   90.00
_cell.angle_gamma   90.00
#
_symmetry.space_group_name_H-M   'P 1'
#
loop_
_entity.id
_entity.type
_entity.pdbx_description
1 polymer ?
#
loop_
_entity_poly.entity_id
_entity_poly.type
_entity_poly.pdbx_seq_one_letter_code
_entity_poly.pdbx_strand_id
1 'polypeptide(L)'
;MIFGAAANLAESGELDGTTMKDLAKAAGVTVNTIKNQPFSNVSDVAVTLLDEAGSFGMSLSKNAIDNLSRVAEHSRAQSDRERINEIHRMLTDIVDRSKRGLRTSNVVLEELEALHTEVDKTYPDELPLLAEISYSIAAIYLRPDDELDADPSNDRRSEALLWAKRGITRLESDRRTRQFDLGQRLTALAAEAARQLISLHTAAITAKSSELERATVQVKVMAQLAIIVANKEKERGYALKLNRPLRAAAAEFHRARAEAMMQGVPQGEIDAVLQMARELDTHSDTGPVPEDILEVFLVRTCAVQVAYRDLVKADEHSELKEIRRRLIDTLPSSAKQRAASTLFDLADHDPTIGKPVRVHHVTDLMLVSTYGVVGRVLLADHLKAIADSFDADGNPPEMYRGTDELKISEAEYRAAARYWYTQAPSGMNVLGVAATLAERARQALADGTWDGVRDTAPWAILDQETNGLNTLLLDQLSLGAVTGRAPTKEQAQRLLDELHPLLTVLKSISEGRTGPVENLS
;
A
#
# COMPACT_ATOMS: atom_id res chain seq x y z
N MET A 1 46.09 44.53 -5.27
CA MET A 1 46.99 43.35 -5.32
C MET A 1 46.20 42.07 -5.63
N ILE A 2 45.20 41.68 -4.84
CA ILE A 2 44.38 40.46 -5.08
C ILE A 2 43.70 40.49 -6.45
N PHE A 3 42.93 41.56 -6.76
CA PHE A 3 42.28 41.72 -8.06
C PHE A 3 43.24 41.83 -9.24
N GLY A 4 44.42 42.43 -9.03
CA GLY A 4 45.49 42.48 -10.04
C GLY A 4 46.03 41.10 -10.40
N ALA A 5 46.27 40.24 -9.41
CA ALA A 5 46.69 38.86 -9.63
C ALA A 5 45.58 38.02 -10.28
N ALA A 6 44.32 38.19 -9.85
CA ALA A 6 43.18 37.52 -10.45
C ALA A 6 42.98 37.91 -11.92
N ALA A 7 43.12 39.20 -12.27
CA ALA A 7 43.05 39.66 -13.65
C ALA A 7 44.17 39.09 -14.53
N ASN A 8 45.40 39.03 -14.02
CA ASN A 8 46.53 38.46 -14.77
C ASN A 8 46.36 36.96 -15.01
N LEU A 9 45.88 36.22 -14.00
CA LEU A 9 45.58 34.79 -14.12
C LEU A 9 44.37 34.55 -15.06
N ALA A 10 43.40 35.46 -15.10
CA ALA A 10 42.31 35.39 -16.06
C ALA A 10 42.78 35.67 -17.49
N GLU A 11 43.72 36.61 -17.66
CA GLU A 11 44.34 36.94 -18.94
C GLU A 11 45.14 35.75 -19.51
N SER A 12 45.85 35.01 -18.66
CA SER A 12 46.59 33.80 -19.04
C SER A 12 45.72 32.55 -19.16
N GLY A 13 44.44 32.62 -18.75
CA GLY A 13 43.52 31.47 -18.74
C GLY A 13 43.78 30.46 -17.62
N GLU A 14 44.66 30.78 -16.67
CA GLU A 14 45.08 29.91 -15.56
C GLU A 14 44.23 30.09 -14.30
N LEU A 15 43.33 31.07 -14.28
CA LEU A 15 42.44 31.30 -13.12
C LEU A 15 41.51 30.11 -12.86
N ASP A 16 41.12 29.37 -13.90
CA ASP A 16 40.31 28.16 -13.80
C ASP A 16 41.13 27.01 -13.18
N GLY A 17 40.64 26.43 -12.07
CA GLY A 17 41.37 25.44 -11.27
C GLY A 17 42.39 26.00 -10.28
N THR A 18 42.57 27.32 -10.19
CA THR A 18 43.43 27.97 -9.19
C THR A 18 42.80 27.88 -7.79
N THR A 19 43.58 27.46 -6.78
CA THR A 19 43.10 27.47 -5.38
C THR A 19 43.28 28.86 -4.73
N MET A 20 42.55 29.14 -3.65
CA MET A 20 42.76 30.37 -2.85
C MET A 20 44.20 30.52 -2.36
N LYS A 21 44.92 29.41 -2.17
CA LYS A 21 46.34 29.40 -1.79
C LYS A 21 47.23 29.88 -2.92
N ASP A 22 46.94 29.44 -4.13
CA ASP A 22 47.70 29.80 -5.33
C ASP A 22 47.42 31.25 -5.73
N LEU A 23 46.16 31.70 -5.60
CA LEU A 23 45.79 33.10 -5.78
C LEU A 23 46.51 34.01 -4.76
N ALA A 24 46.57 33.61 -3.49
CA ALA A 24 47.29 34.36 -2.46
C ALA A 24 48.79 34.45 -2.76
N LYS A 25 49.39 33.35 -3.24
CA LYS A 25 50.78 33.32 -3.69
C LYS A 25 51.02 34.27 -4.87
N ALA A 26 50.15 34.26 -5.87
CA ALA A 26 50.23 35.15 -7.03
C ALA A 26 50.03 36.64 -6.64
N ALA A 27 49.20 36.90 -5.64
CA ALA A 27 48.96 38.25 -5.11
C ALA A 27 50.01 38.73 -4.09
N GLY A 28 50.96 37.87 -3.69
CA GLY A 28 52.00 38.19 -2.70
C GLY A 28 51.47 38.37 -1.28
N VAL A 29 50.33 37.74 -0.93
CA VAL A 29 49.66 37.86 0.37
C VAL A 29 49.43 36.49 1.01
N THR A 30 49.05 36.46 2.30
CA THR A 30 48.64 35.22 2.95
C THR A 30 47.19 34.86 2.59
N VAL A 31 46.84 33.56 2.65
CA VAL A 31 45.46 33.11 2.40
C VAL A 31 44.46 33.76 3.37
N ASN A 32 44.85 33.93 4.65
CA ASN A 32 44.01 34.61 5.64
C ASN A 32 43.75 36.09 5.26
N THR A 33 44.69 36.76 4.59
CA THR A 33 44.48 38.13 4.09
C THR A 33 43.35 38.18 3.06
N ILE A 34 43.22 37.15 2.22
CA ILE A 34 42.11 37.06 1.26
C ILE A 34 40.82 36.62 1.96
N LYS A 35 40.88 35.63 2.86
CA LYS A 35 39.69 35.14 3.60
C LYS A 35 39.13 36.12 4.65
N ASN A 36 39.90 37.11 5.08
CA ASN A 36 39.42 38.21 5.94
C ASN A 36 38.64 39.28 5.16
N GLN A 37 38.65 39.21 3.82
CA GLN A 37 37.72 39.92 2.94
C GLN A 37 36.45 39.05 2.76
N PRO A 38 35.36 39.56 2.16
CA PRO A 38 34.16 38.75 1.86
C PRO A 38 34.39 37.72 0.73
N PHE A 39 35.57 37.12 0.63
CA PHE A 39 35.94 36.14 -0.40
C PHE A 39 36.21 34.78 0.24
N SER A 40 35.26 33.86 0.08
CA SER A 40 35.38 32.48 0.56
C SER A 40 36.15 31.61 -0.45
N ASN A 41 36.05 31.93 -1.74
CA ASN A 41 36.65 31.18 -2.85
C ASN A 41 37.11 32.11 -4.00
N VAL A 42 37.83 31.55 -4.99
CA VAL A 42 38.41 32.31 -6.13
C VAL A 42 37.32 32.91 -7.01
N SER A 43 36.14 32.29 -7.06
CA SER A 43 35.00 32.84 -7.80
C SER A 43 34.37 34.05 -7.16
N ASP A 44 34.35 34.19 -5.83
CA ASP A 44 33.87 35.42 -5.21
C ASP A 44 34.76 36.59 -5.67
N VAL A 45 36.07 36.35 -5.74
CA VAL A 45 37.03 37.31 -6.30
C VAL A 45 36.76 37.55 -7.79
N ALA A 46 36.43 36.52 -8.57
CA ALA A 46 36.12 36.64 -10.00
C ALA A 46 34.83 37.44 -10.26
N VAL A 47 33.77 37.19 -9.47
CA VAL A 47 32.49 37.90 -9.54
C VAL A 47 32.68 39.37 -9.15
N THR A 48 33.31 39.65 -8.01
CA THR A 48 33.56 41.04 -7.60
C THR A 48 34.48 41.75 -8.59
N LEU A 49 35.45 41.05 -9.17
CA LEU A 49 36.30 41.63 -10.22
C LEU A 49 35.51 41.95 -11.49
N LEU A 50 34.57 41.10 -11.91
CA LEU A 50 33.69 41.38 -13.06
C LEU A 50 32.79 42.59 -12.82
N ASP A 51 32.18 42.66 -11.62
CA ASP A 51 31.18 43.67 -11.30
C ASP A 51 31.82 45.03 -10.98
N GLU A 52 33.01 45.04 -10.39
CA GLU A 52 33.64 46.25 -9.85
C GLU A 52 35.00 46.60 -10.47
N ALA A 53 35.40 45.98 -11.60
CA ALA A 53 36.66 46.25 -12.30
C ALA A 53 36.97 47.75 -12.44
N GLY A 54 35.98 48.54 -12.85
CA GLY A 54 36.10 49.99 -13.04
C GLY A 54 36.36 50.74 -11.74
N SER A 55 35.75 50.31 -10.64
CA SER A 55 35.95 50.88 -9.30
C SER A 55 37.37 50.62 -8.77
N PHE A 56 38.02 49.56 -9.25
CA PHE A 56 39.42 49.25 -8.95
C PHE A 56 40.43 49.89 -9.92
N GLY A 57 39.97 50.72 -10.86
CA GLY A 57 40.81 51.35 -11.88
C GLY A 57 41.39 50.35 -12.88
N MET A 58 40.73 49.19 -13.07
CA MET A 58 41.18 48.12 -13.95
C MET A 58 40.39 48.11 -15.26
N SER A 59 41.09 47.93 -16.37
CA SER A 59 40.48 47.65 -17.67
C SER A 59 40.73 46.18 -18.00
N LEU A 60 39.68 45.37 -17.99
CA LEU A 60 39.76 43.95 -18.31
C LEU A 60 39.71 43.76 -19.83
N SER A 61 40.59 42.91 -20.36
CA SER A 61 40.50 42.49 -21.76
C SER A 61 39.26 41.61 -21.97
N LYS A 62 38.82 41.45 -23.22
CA LYS A 62 37.75 40.51 -23.55
C LYS A 62 38.07 39.08 -23.09
N ASN A 63 39.33 38.66 -23.22
CA ASN A 63 39.76 37.32 -22.83
C ASN A 63 39.70 37.12 -21.31
N ALA A 64 40.11 38.13 -20.53
CA ALA A 64 39.98 38.11 -19.08
C ALA A 64 38.51 38.08 -18.64
N ILE A 65 37.62 38.84 -19.30
CA ILE A 65 36.17 38.82 -19.03
C ILE A 65 35.61 37.42 -19.28
N ASP A 66 35.87 36.83 -20.46
CA ASP A 66 35.37 35.50 -20.83
C ASP A 66 35.84 34.42 -19.82
N ASN A 67 37.11 34.49 -19.39
CA ASN A 67 37.65 33.56 -18.39
C ASN A 67 37.11 33.79 -16.98
N LEU A 68 36.94 35.04 -16.55
CA LEU A 68 36.34 35.36 -15.25
C LEU A 68 34.88 34.90 -15.19
N SER A 69 34.10 35.10 -16.26
CA SER A 69 32.72 34.65 -16.35
C SER A 69 32.63 33.13 -16.25
N ARG A 70 33.50 32.40 -16.94
CA ARG A 70 33.57 30.94 -16.87
C ARG A 70 33.91 30.41 -15.46
N VAL A 71 34.87 31.05 -14.77
CA VAL A 71 35.26 30.69 -13.39
C VAL A 71 34.15 31.01 -12.40
N ALA A 72 33.47 32.15 -12.56
CA ALA A 72 32.31 32.52 -11.76
C ALA A 72 31.16 31.51 -11.92
N GLU A 73 30.88 31.08 -13.16
CA GLU A 73 29.86 30.05 -13.44
C GLU A 73 30.22 28.69 -12.85
N HIS A 74 31.46 28.22 -13.01
CA HIS A 74 31.89 26.91 -12.51
C HIS A 74 31.78 26.80 -11.00
N SER A 75 32.17 27.85 -10.28
CA SER A 75 32.14 27.81 -8.83
C SER A 75 30.76 28.10 -8.24
N ARG A 76 29.94 28.93 -8.90
CA ARG A 76 28.50 29.00 -8.57
C ARG A 76 27.86 27.62 -8.69
N ALA A 77 28.12 26.91 -9.80
CA ALA A 77 27.64 25.54 -9.97
C ALA A 77 28.21 24.56 -8.93
N GLN A 78 29.45 24.74 -8.45
CA GLN A 78 30.00 23.93 -7.37
C GLN A 78 29.34 24.24 -6.02
N SER A 79 29.16 25.51 -5.68
CA SER A 79 28.46 25.96 -4.47
C SER A 79 27.01 25.48 -4.46
N ASP A 80 26.31 25.57 -5.59
CA ASP A 80 24.95 25.07 -5.74
C ASP A 80 24.89 23.56 -5.52
N ARG A 81 25.84 22.78 -6.09
CA ARG A 81 25.95 21.34 -5.81
C ARG A 81 26.20 21.03 -4.34
N GLU A 82 27.06 21.79 -3.67
CA GLU A 82 27.32 21.62 -2.24
C GLU A 82 26.04 21.88 -1.42
N ARG A 83 25.29 22.93 -1.76
CA ARG A 83 24.03 23.27 -1.11
C ARG A 83 22.92 22.25 -1.39
N ILE A 84 22.80 21.77 -2.63
CA ILE A 84 21.87 20.69 -3.00
C ILE A 84 22.18 19.41 -2.21
N ASN A 85 23.46 19.06 -2.06
CA ASN A 85 23.88 17.91 -1.24
C ASN A 85 23.52 18.11 0.25
N GLU A 86 23.63 19.32 0.77
CA GLU A 86 23.17 19.65 2.12
C GLU A 86 21.66 19.49 2.25
N ILE A 87 20.89 19.93 1.26
CA ILE A 87 19.44 19.76 1.23
C ILE A 87 19.04 18.28 1.20
N HIS A 88 19.72 17.44 0.41
CA HIS A 88 19.50 15.99 0.45
C HIS A 88 19.79 15.40 1.84
N ARG A 89 20.83 15.88 2.54
CA ARG A 89 21.12 15.45 3.92
C ARG A 89 20.02 15.86 4.89
N MET A 90 19.53 17.11 4.78
CA MET A 90 18.41 17.59 5.60
C MET A 90 17.14 16.78 5.36
N LEU A 91 16.79 16.53 4.09
CA LEU A 91 15.65 15.68 3.73
C LEU A 91 15.78 14.28 4.35
N THR A 92 16.94 13.65 4.21
CA THR A 92 17.21 12.31 4.77
C THR A 92 17.05 12.32 6.28
N ASP A 93 17.61 13.31 6.96
CA ASP A 93 17.55 13.45 8.42
C ASP A 93 16.11 13.67 8.93
N ILE A 94 15.32 14.54 8.28
CA ILE A 94 13.90 14.75 8.59
C ILE A 94 13.13 13.42 8.48
N VAL A 95 13.31 12.70 7.37
CA VAL A 95 12.63 11.42 7.11
C VAL A 95 13.08 10.33 8.10
N ASP A 96 14.36 10.28 8.46
CA ASP A 96 14.87 9.28 9.40
C ASP A 96 14.41 9.54 10.83
N ARG A 97 14.35 10.80 11.28
CA ARG A 97 13.76 11.16 12.57
C ARG A 97 12.29 10.77 12.65
N SER A 98 11.55 10.97 11.56
CA SER A 98 10.15 10.54 11.43
C SER A 98 10.02 9.01 11.56
N LYS A 99 10.83 8.24 10.82
CA LYS A 99 10.80 6.77 10.88
C LYS A 99 11.13 6.21 12.26
N ARG A 100 11.97 6.91 13.04
CA ARG A 100 12.36 6.55 14.40
C ARG A 100 11.36 7.02 15.47
N GLY A 101 10.27 7.69 15.09
CA GLY A 101 9.29 8.24 16.03
C GLY A 101 9.84 9.38 16.90
N LEU A 102 10.92 10.06 16.47
CA LEU A 102 11.53 11.16 17.21
C LEU A 102 10.81 12.50 16.99
N ARG A 103 9.91 12.56 16.00
CA ARG A 103 9.08 13.72 15.65
C ARG A 103 7.70 13.22 15.25
N THR A 104 6.66 13.97 15.65
CA THR A 104 5.29 13.71 15.22
C THR A 104 5.13 14.02 13.73
N SER A 105 4.18 13.38 13.06
CA SER A 105 4.02 13.53 11.61
C SER A 105 3.62 14.95 11.20
N ASN A 106 2.86 15.69 12.02
CA ASN A 106 2.56 17.11 11.79
C ASN A 106 3.83 17.96 11.66
N VAL A 107 4.77 17.82 12.61
CA VAL A 107 6.03 18.58 12.60
C VAL A 107 6.88 18.20 11.37
N VAL A 108 6.90 16.92 11.03
CA VAL A 108 7.64 16.42 9.85
C VAL A 108 7.05 16.99 8.55
N LEU A 109 5.72 17.04 8.44
CA LEU A 109 5.05 17.64 7.28
C LEU A 109 5.39 19.12 7.15
N GLU A 110 5.31 19.90 8.24
CA GLU A 110 5.69 21.32 8.24
C GLU A 110 7.15 21.53 7.80
N GLU A 111 8.08 20.72 8.32
CA GLU A 111 9.51 20.78 7.94
C GLU A 111 9.71 20.44 6.45
N LEU A 112 9.04 19.41 5.94
CA LEU A 112 9.16 18.99 4.54
C LEU A 112 8.50 19.98 3.57
N GLU A 113 7.36 20.56 3.93
CA GLU A 113 6.66 21.56 3.11
C GLU A 113 7.44 22.88 3.05
N ALA A 114 8.04 23.30 4.17
CA ALA A 114 8.95 24.43 4.22
C ALA A 114 10.19 24.17 3.34
N LEU A 115 10.79 22.98 3.43
CA LEU A 115 11.93 22.59 2.60
C LEU A 115 11.56 22.57 1.12
N HIS A 116 10.39 22.01 0.76
CA HIS A 116 9.90 22.03 -0.62
C HIS A 116 9.76 23.46 -1.13
N THR A 117 9.18 24.36 -0.32
CA THR A 117 8.96 25.76 -0.68
C THR A 117 10.28 26.52 -0.86
N GLU A 118 11.27 26.27 0.01
CA GLU A 118 12.62 26.83 -0.12
C GLU A 118 13.29 26.38 -1.42
N VAL A 119 13.23 25.09 -1.74
CA VAL A 119 13.84 24.51 -2.95
C VAL A 119 13.13 24.99 -4.21
N ASP A 120 11.80 25.02 -4.26
CA ASP A 120 11.07 25.44 -5.47
C ASP A 120 11.32 26.93 -5.78
N LYS A 121 11.58 27.74 -4.75
CA LYS A 121 11.93 29.15 -4.89
C LYS A 121 13.39 29.37 -5.31
N THR A 122 14.31 28.61 -4.74
CA THR A 122 15.76 28.87 -4.87
C THR A 122 16.40 28.07 -5.99
N TYR A 123 15.91 26.85 -6.22
CA TYR A 123 16.40 25.86 -7.17
C TYR A 123 15.24 25.24 -7.98
N PRO A 124 14.44 26.05 -8.72
CA PRO A 124 13.26 25.55 -9.44
C PRO A 124 13.57 24.48 -10.50
N ASP A 125 14.80 24.49 -11.02
CA ASP A 125 15.27 23.53 -12.03
C ASP A 125 15.71 22.18 -11.43
N GLU A 126 15.83 22.07 -10.10
CA GLU A 126 16.14 20.82 -9.39
C GLU A 126 14.87 19.95 -9.23
N LEU A 127 14.21 19.68 -10.36
CA LEU A 127 12.97 18.92 -10.46
C LEU A 127 13.04 17.53 -9.78
N PRO A 128 14.16 16.77 -9.88
CA PRO A 128 14.27 15.48 -9.19
C PRO A 128 14.24 15.61 -7.66
N LEU A 129 14.90 16.63 -7.11
CA LEU A 129 14.88 16.90 -5.66
C LEU A 129 13.49 17.32 -5.20
N LEU A 130 12.81 18.20 -5.94
CA LEU A 130 11.43 18.59 -5.66
C LEU A 130 10.48 17.39 -5.68
N ALA A 131 10.69 16.45 -6.61
CA ALA A 131 9.93 15.21 -6.66
C ALA A 131 10.21 14.29 -5.47
N GLU A 132 11.45 14.23 -4.98
CA GLU A 132 11.85 13.43 -3.81
C GLU A 132 11.24 13.97 -2.52
N ILE A 133 11.20 15.30 -2.36
CA ILE A 133 10.53 15.94 -1.24
C ILE A 133 9.02 15.70 -1.33
N SER A 134 8.42 15.86 -2.52
CA SER A 134 7.00 15.56 -2.77
C SER A 134 6.63 14.12 -2.44
N TYR A 135 7.50 13.16 -2.81
CA TYR A 135 7.36 11.75 -2.44
C TYR A 135 7.33 11.57 -0.92
N SER A 136 8.27 12.21 -0.23
CA SER A 136 8.40 12.10 1.23
C SER A 136 7.16 12.65 1.94
N ILE A 137 6.65 13.81 1.50
CA ILE A 137 5.40 14.39 2.02
C ILE A 137 4.21 13.44 1.79
N ALA A 138 4.02 12.96 0.56
CA ALA A 138 2.93 12.04 0.23
C ALA A 138 2.99 10.74 1.05
N ALA A 139 4.19 10.23 1.30
CA ALA A 139 4.40 9.03 2.11
C ALA A 139 4.02 9.25 3.58
N ILE A 140 4.27 10.44 4.14
CA ILE A 140 3.89 10.76 5.53
C ILE A 140 2.36 10.85 5.65
N TYR A 141 1.67 11.50 4.71
CA TYR A 141 0.20 11.58 4.71
C TYR A 141 -0.51 10.21 4.65
N LEU A 142 0.14 9.19 4.08
CA LEU A 142 -0.42 7.84 3.97
C LEU A 142 -0.08 6.93 5.15
N ARG A 143 0.72 7.39 6.14
CA ARG A 143 1.02 6.59 7.33
C ARG A 143 -0.21 6.52 8.25
N PRO A 144 -0.46 5.37 8.89
CA PRO A 144 -1.40 5.28 10.01
C PRO A 144 -0.84 6.13 11.16
N ASP A 145 -1.57 7.15 11.60
CA ASP A 145 -1.12 8.04 12.69
C ASP A 145 -2.33 8.68 13.39
N ASP A 146 -2.57 8.26 14.64
CA ASP A 146 -3.76 8.58 15.45
C ASP A 146 -3.94 10.09 15.71
N GLU A 147 -2.85 10.84 15.92
CA GLU A 147 -2.93 12.30 16.16
C GLU A 147 -3.41 13.05 14.93
N LEU A 148 -2.97 12.51 13.81
CA LEU A 148 -3.08 13.07 12.51
C LEU A 148 -4.51 12.67 12.01
N ASP A 149 -5.00 11.46 12.32
CA ASP A 149 -6.33 10.94 11.98
C ASP A 149 -7.48 11.56 12.80
N ALA A 150 -7.17 12.35 13.84
CA ALA A 150 -8.14 13.02 14.69
C ALA A 150 -8.79 14.27 14.07
N ASP A 151 -8.21 14.84 13.00
CA ASP A 151 -8.75 16.04 12.33
C ASP A 151 -9.65 15.65 11.14
N PRO A 152 -10.99 15.83 11.25
CA PRO A 152 -11.93 15.47 10.18
C PRO A 152 -11.86 16.40 8.95
N SER A 153 -11.20 17.56 9.08
CA SER A 153 -11.14 18.58 8.02
C SER A 153 -10.00 18.38 7.02
N ASN A 154 -9.01 17.56 7.38
CA ASN A 154 -7.82 17.31 6.58
C ASN A 154 -7.97 15.97 5.83
N ASP A 155 -8.42 16.00 4.58
CA ASP A 155 -8.47 14.81 3.74
C ASP A 155 -7.07 14.41 3.27
N ARG A 156 -6.31 13.80 4.18
CA ARG A 156 -4.92 13.34 3.99
C ARG A 156 -4.72 12.53 2.72
N ARG A 157 -5.72 11.74 2.34
CA ARG A 157 -5.62 10.88 1.16
C ARG A 157 -5.67 11.74 -0.09
N SER A 158 -6.48 12.79 -0.10
CA SER A 158 -6.47 13.81 -1.15
C SER A 158 -5.17 14.61 -1.17
N GLU A 159 -4.61 14.99 -0.01
CA GLU A 159 -3.30 15.68 0.07
C GLU A 159 -2.15 14.79 -0.40
N ALA A 160 -2.08 13.53 0.03
CA ALA A 160 -1.10 12.56 -0.44
C ALA A 160 -1.15 12.41 -1.96
N LEU A 161 -2.35 12.33 -2.51
CA LEU A 161 -2.56 12.25 -3.95
C LEU A 161 -2.09 13.52 -4.68
N LEU A 162 -2.35 14.69 -4.11
CA LEU A 162 -1.89 15.97 -4.66
C LEU A 162 -0.36 16.05 -4.69
N TRP A 163 0.29 15.73 -3.58
CA TRP A 163 1.75 15.74 -3.47
C TRP A 163 2.40 14.69 -4.38
N ALA A 164 1.86 13.47 -4.45
CA ALA A 164 2.35 12.46 -5.38
C ALA A 164 2.23 12.92 -6.84
N LYS A 165 1.08 13.52 -7.23
CA LYS A 165 0.89 14.10 -8.58
C LYS A 165 1.89 15.22 -8.88
N ARG A 166 2.16 16.10 -7.91
CA ARG A 166 3.20 17.14 -8.05
C ARG A 166 4.55 16.52 -8.35
N GLY A 167 4.98 15.53 -7.56
CA GLY A 167 6.24 14.83 -7.76
C GLY A 167 6.35 14.14 -9.13
N ILE A 168 5.27 13.45 -9.57
CA ILE A 168 5.22 12.82 -10.91
C ILE A 168 5.38 13.86 -12.01
N THR A 169 4.67 14.99 -11.90
CA THR A 169 4.73 16.07 -12.89
C THR A 169 6.14 16.67 -12.99
N ARG A 170 6.82 16.85 -11.85
CA ARG A 170 8.21 17.34 -11.80
C ARG A 170 9.17 16.36 -12.47
N LEU A 171 9.06 15.06 -12.17
CA LEU A 171 9.88 14.03 -12.84
C LEU A 171 9.64 13.96 -14.35
N GLU A 172 8.38 14.03 -14.80
CA GLU A 172 8.05 13.97 -16.22
C GLU A 172 8.50 15.21 -17.00
N SER A 173 8.62 16.35 -16.30
CA SER A 173 9.14 17.59 -16.88
C SER A 173 10.65 17.55 -17.10
N ASP A 174 11.39 16.73 -16.33
CA ASP A 174 12.82 16.54 -16.50
C ASP A 174 13.14 15.48 -17.58
N ARG A 175 13.42 15.93 -18.80
CA ARG A 175 13.80 15.04 -19.92
C ARG A 175 15.11 14.27 -19.70
N ARG A 176 15.94 14.67 -18.72
CA ARG A 176 17.25 14.06 -18.43
C ARG A 176 17.17 13.05 -17.30
N THR A 177 16.07 13.01 -16.54
CA THR A 177 15.99 12.16 -15.35
C THR A 177 16.01 10.67 -15.71
N ARG A 178 16.86 9.92 -15.00
CA ARG A 178 16.87 8.45 -15.00
C ARG A 178 16.38 7.88 -13.66
N GLN A 179 15.69 8.70 -12.85
CA GLN A 179 15.17 8.30 -11.54
C GLN A 179 13.89 7.48 -11.66
N PHE A 180 13.94 6.39 -12.42
CA PHE A 180 12.78 5.50 -12.65
C PHE A 180 12.27 4.87 -11.34
N ASP A 181 13.16 4.66 -10.37
CA ASP A 181 12.77 4.12 -9.06
C ASP A 181 11.94 5.12 -8.25
N LEU A 182 12.28 6.42 -8.27
CA LEU A 182 11.46 7.46 -7.66
C LEU A 182 10.11 7.60 -8.39
N GLY A 183 10.13 7.55 -9.73
CA GLY A 183 8.91 7.54 -10.55
C GLY A 183 7.98 6.38 -10.18
N GLN A 184 8.51 5.16 -10.08
CA GLN A 184 7.74 3.97 -9.66
C GLN A 184 7.11 4.17 -8.27
N ARG A 185 7.90 4.67 -7.31
CA ARG A 185 7.45 4.92 -5.93
C ARG A 185 6.35 5.98 -5.86
N LEU A 186 6.49 7.09 -6.58
CA LEU A 186 5.48 8.15 -6.64
C LEU A 186 4.16 7.67 -7.26
N THR A 187 4.22 6.92 -8.37
CA THR A 187 3.02 6.35 -9.01
C THR A 187 2.32 5.33 -8.12
N ALA A 188 3.10 4.56 -7.35
CA ALA A 188 2.55 3.62 -6.37
C ALA A 188 1.84 4.35 -5.23
N LEU A 189 2.41 5.44 -4.69
CA LEU A 189 1.74 6.27 -3.66
C LEU A 189 0.46 6.94 -4.19
N ALA A 190 0.48 7.46 -5.43
CA ALA A 190 -0.72 8.04 -6.02
C ALA A 190 -1.85 7.00 -6.17
N ALA A 191 -1.52 5.78 -6.58
CA ALA A 191 -2.48 4.68 -6.67
C ALA A 191 -2.95 4.19 -5.29
N GLU A 192 -2.09 4.21 -4.27
CA GLU A 192 -2.44 3.92 -2.87
C GLU A 192 -3.43 4.94 -2.32
N ALA A 193 -3.13 6.23 -2.47
CA ALA A 193 -4.00 7.31 -2.03
C ALA A 193 -5.39 7.22 -2.66
N ALA A 194 -5.45 6.98 -3.98
CA ALA A 194 -6.71 6.75 -4.70
C ALA A 194 -7.48 5.53 -4.16
N ARG A 195 -6.79 4.44 -3.80
CA ARG A 195 -7.41 3.25 -3.21
C ARG A 195 -7.97 3.54 -1.81
N GLN A 196 -7.26 4.29 -0.98
CA GLN A 196 -7.77 4.68 0.33
C GLN A 196 -8.98 5.63 0.22
N LEU A 197 -9.00 6.52 -0.78
CA LEU A 197 -10.19 7.34 -1.10
C LEU A 197 -11.39 6.48 -1.53
N ILE A 198 -11.17 5.42 -2.31
CA ILE A 198 -12.24 4.44 -2.62
C ILE A 198 -12.78 3.86 -1.32
N SER A 199 -11.91 3.37 -0.42
CA SER A 199 -12.32 2.81 0.87
C SER A 199 -13.11 3.81 1.71
N LEU A 200 -12.70 5.08 1.73
CA LEU A 200 -13.41 6.15 2.45
C LEU A 200 -14.81 6.39 1.85
N HIS A 201 -14.92 6.44 0.53
CA HIS A 201 -16.21 6.63 -0.13
C HIS A 201 -17.15 5.44 0.05
N THR A 202 -16.61 4.22 0.15
CA THR A 202 -17.41 3.00 0.30
C THR A 202 -17.69 2.64 1.75
N ALA A 203 -17.03 3.27 2.74
CA ALA A 203 -17.21 2.98 4.17
C ALA A 203 -18.67 3.09 4.64
N ALA A 204 -19.43 4.05 4.08
CA ALA A 204 -20.84 4.26 4.41
C ALA A 204 -21.81 3.32 3.66
N ILE A 205 -21.32 2.54 2.69
CA ILE A 205 -22.16 1.58 1.96
C ILE A 205 -22.39 0.34 2.82
N THR A 206 -23.65 -0.03 2.97
CA THR A 206 -24.10 -1.20 3.74
C THR A 206 -25.03 -2.07 2.87
N ALA A 207 -25.52 -3.19 3.44
CA ALA A 207 -26.55 -3.99 2.79
C ALA A 207 -27.85 -3.22 2.53
N LYS A 208 -28.17 -2.21 3.35
CA LYS A 208 -29.43 -1.43 3.29
C LYS A 208 -29.32 -0.14 2.47
N SER A 209 -28.12 0.23 2.00
CA SER A 209 -27.94 1.45 1.21
C SER A 209 -28.82 1.42 -0.04
N SER A 210 -29.47 2.54 -0.33
CA SER A 210 -30.33 2.74 -1.51
C SER A 210 -29.56 2.69 -2.82
N GLU A 211 -30.26 2.47 -3.94
CA GLU A 211 -29.68 2.57 -5.28
C GLU A 211 -29.03 3.93 -5.55
N LEU A 212 -29.65 5.01 -5.07
CA LEU A 212 -29.15 6.38 -5.25
C LEU A 212 -27.83 6.62 -4.49
N GLU A 213 -27.72 6.12 -3.25
CA GLU A 213 -26.48 6.20 -2.47
C GLU A 213 -25.35 5.43 -3.16
N ARG A 214 -25.65 4.21 -3.66
CA ARG A 214 -24.67 3.40 -4.39
C ARG A 214 -24.22 4.07 -5.69
N ALA A 215 -25.15 4.63 -6.47
CA ALA A 215 -24.84 5.35 -7.70
C ALA A 215 -23.98 6.59 -7.43
N THR A 216 -24.24 7.32 -6.34
CA THR A 216 -23.45 8.49 -5.95
C THR A 216 -22.02 8.10 -5.58
N VAL A 217 -21.84 7.01 -4.82
CA VAL A 217 -20.51 6.48 -4.49
C VAL A 217 -19.81 5.95 -5.73
N GLN A 218 -20.53 5.32 -6.66
CA GLN A 218 -19.98 4.79 -7.91
C GLN A 218 -19.28 5.88 -8.73
N VAL A 219 -19.88 7.06 -8.87
CA VAL A 219 -19.26 8.20 -9.58
C VAL A 219 -17.93 8.59 -8.92
N LYS A 220 -17.88 8.66 -7.59
CA LYS A 220 -16.65 8.98 -6.85
C LYS A 220 -15.58 7.90 -7.02
N VAL A 221 -15.97 6.63 -6.94
CA VAL A 221 -15.07 5.48 -7.13
C VAL A 221 -14.51 5.45 -8.55
N MET A 222 -15.33 5.70 -9.58
CA MET A 222 -14.86 5.74 -10.98
C MET A 222 -13.75 6.78 -11.18
N ALA A 223 -13.88 7.96 -10.56
CA ALA A 223 -12.84 8.99 -10.63
C ALA A 223 -11.51 8.50 -10.03
N GLN A 224 -11.55 7.77 -8.91
CA GLN A 224 -10.35 7.21 -8.29
C GLN A 224 -9.78 6.02 -9.07
N LEU A 225 -10.63 5.18 -9.68
CA LEU A 225 -10.17 4.10 -10.56
C LEU A 225 -9.44 4.65 -11.79
N ALA A 226 -9.89 5.74 -12.39
CA ALA A 226 -9.20 6.39 -13.50
C ALA A 226 -7.78 6.84 -13.11
N ILE A 227 -7.62 7.32 -11.88
CA ILE A 227 -6.32 7.70 -11.31
C ILE A 227 -5.44 6.46 -11.11
N ILE A 228 -6.01 5.35 -10.63
CA ILE A 228 -5.28 4.08 -10.51
C ILE A 228 -4.80 3.60 -11.88
N VAL A 229 -5.67 3.61 -12.91
CA VAL A 229 -5.31 3.21 -14.28
C VAL A 229 -4.11 4.02 -14.78
N ALA A 230 -4.21 5.36 -14.75
CA ALA A 230 -3.16 6.23 -15.25
C ALA A 230 -1.82 6.05 -14.51
N ASN A 231 -1.85 5.89 -13.18
CA ASN A 231 -0.62 5.73 -12.41
C ASN A 231 -0.03 4.32 -12.53
N LYS A 232 -0.85 3.27 -12.61
CA LYS A 232 -0.36 1.90 -12.80
C LYS A 232 0.22 1.67 -14.20
N GLU A 233 -0.28 2.37 -15.22
CA GLU A 233 0.35 2.40 -16.53
C GLU A 233 1.77 2.99 -16.48
N LYS A 234 1.94 4.12 -15.79
CA LYS A 234 3.26 4.75 -15.58
C LYS A 234 4.18 3.85 -14.73
N GLU A 235 3.66 3.27 -13.64
CA GLU A 235 4.39 2.36 -12.76
C GLU A 235 4.94 1.16 -13.54
N ARG A 236 4.13 0.58 -14.44
CA ARG A 236 4.55 -0.49 -15.36
C ARG A 236 5.73 -0.04 -16.23
N GLY A 237 5.63 1.15 -16.83
CA GLY A 237 6.69 1.73 -17.66
C GLY A 237 8.00 1.91 -16.89
N TYR A 238 7.94 2.37 -15.63
CA TYR A 238 9.12 2.48 -14.76
C TYR A 238 9.68 1.11 -14.35
N ALA A 239 8.83 0.16 -13.98
CA ALA A 239 9.23 -1.19 -13.60
C ALA A 239 9.97 -1.92 -14.73
N LEU A 240 9.51 -1.78 -15.98
CA LEU A 240 10.19 -2.33 -17.16
C LEU A 240 11.59 -1.72 -17.35
N LYS A 241 11.73 -0.39 -17.19
CA LYS A 241 13.03 0.29 -17.28
C LYS A 241 14.01 -0.12 -16.17
N LEU A 242 13.49 -0.55 -15.02
CA LEU A 242 14.27 -1.06 -13.88
C LEU A 242 14.53 -2.57 -13.96
N ASN A 243 14.12 -3.24 -15.05
CA ASN A 243 14.19 -4.70 -15.20
C ASN A 243 13.50 -5.46 -14.05
N ARG A 244 12.31 -4.99 -13.64
CA ARG A 244 11.45 -5.60 -12.60
C ARG A 244 10.18 -6.19 -13.24
N PRO A 245 10.25 -7.32 -13.98
CA PRO A 245 9.14 -7.84 -14.78
C PRO A 245 7.91 -8.18 -13.94
N LEU A 246 8.07 -8.84 -12.79
CA LEU A 246 6.91 -9.18 -11.93
C LEU A 246 6.19 -7.93 -11.40
N ARG A 247 6.93 -6.86 -11.06
CA ARG A 247 6.32 -5.58 -10.65
C ARG A 247 5.58 -4.92 -11.81
N ALA A 248 6.10 -5.04 -13.04
CA ALA A 248 5.41 -4.56 -14.24
C ALA A 248 4.11 -5.36 -14.48
N ALA A 249 4.13 -6.68 -14.33
CA ALA A 249 2.96 -7.54 -14.42
C ALA A 249 1.91 -7.21 -13.34
N ALA A 250 2.34 -7.01 -12.09
CA ALA A 250 1.45 -6.60 -11.00
C ALA A 250 0.81 -5.22 -11.25
N ALA A 251 1.58 -4.26 -11.79
CA ALA A 251 1.04 -2.97 -12.19
C ALA A 251 0.00 -3.10 -13.31
N GLU A 252 0.29 -3.91 -14.33
CA GLU A 252 -0.63 -4.20 -15.43
C GLU A 252 -1.92 -4.89 -14.95
N PHE A 253 -1.80 -5.85 -14.03
CA PHE A 253 -2.94 -6.51 -13.38
C PHE A 253 -3.87 -5.50 -12.72
N HIS A 254 -3.32 -4.59 -11.89
CA HIS A 254 -4.13 -3.57 -11.23
C HIS A 254 -4.72 -2.55 -12.21
N ARG A 255 -3.98 -2.19 -13.27
CA ARG A 255 -4.44 -1.30 -14.34
C ARG A 255 -5.63 -1.91 -15.10
N ALA A 256 -5.44 -3.11 -15.65
CA ALA A 256 -6.44 -3.81 -16.47
C ALA A 256 -7.71 -4.10 -15.67
N ARG A 257 -7.59 -4.50 -14.40
CA ARG A 257 -8.75 -4.69 -13.52
C ARG A 257 -9.50 -3.39 -13.25
N ALA A 258 -8.80 -2.30 -12.93
CA ALA A 258 -9.45 -1.02 -12.68
C ALA A 258 -10.19 -0.53 -13.93
N GLU A 259 -9.60 -0.72 -15.12
CA GLU A 259 -10.23 -0.41 -16.41
C GLU A 259 -11.47 -1.26 -16.67
N ALA A 260 -11.38 -2.58 -16.46
CA ALA A 260 -12.52 -3.50 -16.61
C ALA A 260 -13.68 -3.15 -15.66
N MET A 261 -13.38 -2.78 -14.41
CA MET A 261 -14.38 -2.32 -13.44
C MET A 261 -15.09 -1.04 -13.90
N MET A 262 -14.34 -0.08 -14.46
CA MET A 262 -14.90 1.17 -14.95
C MET A 262 -15.80 0.97 -16.18
N GLN A 263 -15.41 0.03 -17.06
CA GLN A 263 -16.16 -0.29 -18.28
C GLN A 263 -17.33 -1.25 -18.03
N GLY A 264 -17.39 -1.88 -16.85
CA GLY A 264 -18.39 -2.89 -16.53
C GLY A 264 -18.23 -4.17 -17.37
N VAL A 265 -17.00 -4.60 -17.60
CA VAL A 265 -16.67 -5.79 -18.44
C VAL A 265 -16.11 -6.91 -17.56
N PRO A 266 -16.94 -7.85 -17.07
CA PRO A 266 -16.49 -8.96 -16.22
C PRO A 266 -15.35 -9.80 -16.81
N GLN A 267 -15.40 -10.06 -18.12
CA GLN A 267 -14.35 -10.81 -18.81
C GLN A 267 -12.98 -10.14 -18.67
N GLY A 268 -12.91 -8.80 -18.70
CA GLY A 268 -11.65 -8.08 -18.52
C GLY A 268 -11.04 -8.27 -17.12
N GLU A 269 -11.87 -8.45 -16.08
CA GLU A 269 -11.35 -8.81 -14.76
C GLU A 269 -10.85 -10.25 -14.69
N ILE A 270 -11.53 -11.20 -15.35
CA ILE A 270 -11.11 -12.60 -15.45
C ILE A 270 -9.76 -12.69 -16.20
N ASP A 271 -9.67 -12.07 -17.37
CA ASP A 271 -8.47 -12.07 -18.22
C ASP A 271 -7.27 -11.47 -17.48
N ALA A 272 -7.46 -10.39 -16.73
CA ALA A 272 -6.40 -9.78 -15.93
C ALA A 272 -5.90 -10.73 -14.83
N VAL A 273 -6.79 -11.47 -14.17
CA VAL A 273 -6.40 -12.48 -13.16
C VAL A 273 -5.62 -13.62 -13.81
N LEU A 274 -6.11 -14.16 -14.93
CA LEU A 274 -5.44 -15.25 -15.65
C LEU A 274 -4.06 -14.81 -16.19
N GLN A 275 -3.95 -13.59 -16.71
CA GLN A 275 -2.67 -13.06 -17.17
C GLN A 275 -1.66 -12.94 -16.02
N MET A 276 -2.04 -12.35 -14.90
CA MET A 276 -1.16 -12.25 -13.73
C MET A 276 -0.78 -13.62 -13.18
N ALA A 277 -1.72 -14.58 -13.22
CA ALA A 277 -1.44 -15.94 -12.80
C ALA A 277 -0.33 -16.61 -13.62
N ARG A 278 -0.41 -16.48 -14.96
CA ARG A 278 0.59 -17.04 -15.88
C ARG A 278 1.97 -16.41 -15.67
N GLU A 279 2.00 -15.11 -15.38
CA GLU A 279 3.23 -14.39 -15.02
C GLU A 279 3.81 -14.90 -13.69
N LEU A 280 2.95 -15.16 -12.70
CA LEU A 280 3.38 -15.72 -11.42
C LEU A 280 3.88 -17.16 -11.53
N ASP A 281 3.22 -17.99 -12.32
CA ASP A 281 3.64 -19.37 -12.60
C ASP A 281 5.04 -19.37 -13.21
N THR A 282 5.23 -18.56 -14.26
CA THR A 282 6.55 -18.37 -14.92
C THR A 282 7.60 -17.82 -13.95
N HIS A 283 7.22 -16.90 -13.06
CA HIS A 283 8.16 -16.31 -12.11
C HIS A 283 8.53 -17.24 -10.96
N SER A 284 7.61 -18.10 -10.51
CA SER A 284 7.83 -19.03 -9.39
C SER A 284 8.98 -20.00 -9.64
N ASP A 285 9.26 -20.32 -10.91
CA ASP A 285 10.42 -21.10 -11.33
C ASP A 285 11.75 -20.35 -11.19
N THR A 286 11.72 -19.02 -11.08
CA THR A 286 12.89 -18.13 -11.12
C THR A 286 13.21 -17.45 -9.78
N GLY A 287 12.27 -17.41 -8.84
CA GLY A 287 12.47 -16.77 -7.54
C GLY A 287 11.20 -16.70 -6.68
N PRO A 288 11.34 -16.27 -5.41
CA PRO A 288 10.21 -16.14 -4.51
C PRO A 288 9.27 -15.00 -4.94
N VAL A 289 7.96 -15.25 -4.83
CA VAL A 289 6.94 -14.23 -5.08
C VAL A 289 6.85 -13.29 -3.86
N PRO A 290 6.87 -11.95 -4.03
CA PRO A 290 6.65 -11.01 -2.94
C PRO A 290 5.28 -11.21 -2.27
N GLU A 291 5.25 -11.26 -0.93
CA GLU A 291 4.04 -11.50 -0.14
C GLU A 291 2.94 -10.46 -0.43
N ASP A 292 3.32 -9.19 -0.62
CA ASP A 292 2.40 -8.09 -0.95
C ASP A 292 1.63 -8.31 -2.25
N ILE A 293 2.24 -9.01 -3.22
CA ILE A 293 1.61 -9.37 -4.48
C ILE A 293 0.76 -10.64 -4.31
N LEU A 294 1.31 -11.63 -3.60
CA LEU A 294 0.70 -12.95 -3.44
C LEU A 294 -0.62 -12.91 -2.67
N GLU A 295 -0.65 -12.28 -1.49
CA GLU A 295 -1.86 -12.22 -0.64
C GLU A 295 -3.02 -11.54 -1.36
N VAL A 296 -2.75 -10.41 -2.02
CA VAL A 296 -3.76 -9.65 -2.78
C VAL A 296 -4.24 -10.47 -3.97
N PHE A 297 -3.36 -11.19 -4.66
CA PHE A 297 -3.71 -11.94 -5.86
C PHE A 297 -4.56 -13.18 -5.54
N LEU A 298 -4.18 -13.98 -4.54
CA LEU A 298 -4.86 -15.23 -4.20
C LEU A 298 -6.36 -15.02 -3.92
N VAL A 299 -6.70 -14.02 -3.12
CA VAL A 299 -8.11 -13.69 -2.82
C VAL A 299 -8.88 -13.33 -4.10
N ARG A 300 -8.23 -12.70 -5.08
CA ARG A 300 -8.87 -12.29 -6.33
C ARG A 300 -9.16 -13.46 -7.26
N THR A 301 -8.33 -14.50 -7.25
CA THR A 301 -8.61 -15.73 -8.01
C THR A 301 -9.93 -16.39 -7.57
N CYS A 302 -10.21 -16.41 -6.27
CA CYS A 302 -11.49 -16.88 -5.74
C CYS A 302 -12.62 -15.91 -6.07
N ALA A 303 -12.36 -14.61 -5.92
CA ALA A 303 -13.40 -13.61 -6.07
C ALA A 303 -13.96 -13.57 -7.51
N VAL A 304 -13.13 -13.63 -8.56
CA VAL A 304 -13.63 -13.70 -9.95
C VAL A 304 -14.39 -14.99 -10.22
N GLN A 305 -13.90 -16.13 -9.71
CA GLN A 305 -14.56 -17.43 -9.86
C GLN A 305 -15.96 -17.45 -9.24
N VAL A 306 -16.09 -16.90 -8.03
CA VAL A 306 -17.36 -16.90 -7.29
C VAL A 306 -18.33 -15.85 -7.83
N ALA A 307 -17.82 -14.67 -8.25
CA ALA A 307 -18.66 -13.59 -8.76
C ALA A 307 -19.18 -13.85 -10.18
N TYR A 308 -18.35 -14.43 -11.04
CA TYR A 308 -18.61 -14.60 -12.47
C TYR A 308 -18.71 -16.06 -12.87
N ARG A 309 -19.25 -16.88 -11.98
CA ARG A 309 -19.31 -18.34 -12.12
C ARG A 309 -19.86 -18.80 -13.48
N ASP A 310 -20.87 -18.13 -14.00
CA ASP A 310 -21.51 -18.48 -15.28
C ASP A 310 -20.72 -18.01 -16.51
N LEU A 311 -19.72 -17.14 -16.33
CA LEU A 311 -18.88 -16.60 -17.39
C LEU A 311 -17.51 -17.29 -17.47
N VAL A 312 -17.01 -17.82 -16.35
CA VAL A 312 -15.74 -18.53 -16.29
C VAL A 312 -15.89 -19.88 -17.00
N LYS A 313 -15.08 -20.11 -18.04
CA LYS A 313 -15.11 -21.35 -18.80
C LYS A 313 -14.50 -22.51 -18.01
N ALA A 314 -14.81 -23.74 -18.40
CA ALA A 314 -14.34 -24.94 -17.69
C ALA A 314 -12.79 -25.07 -17.68
N ASP A 315 -12.12 -24.66 -18.76
CA ASP A 315 -10.67 -24.59 -18.86
C ASP A 315 -10.10 -23.49 -17.95
N GLU A 316 -10.73 -22.31 -17.91
CA GLU A 316 -10.35 -21.19 -17.02
C GLU A 316 -10.53 -21.57 -15.54
N HIS A 317 -11.60 -22.28 -15.18
CA HIS A 317 -11.79 -22.84 -13.83
C HIS A 317 -10.65 -23.79 -13.44
N SER A 318 -10.27 -24.68 -14.35
CA SER A 318 -9.20 -25.64 -14.13
C SER A 318 -7.85 -24.94 -13.97
N GLU A 319 -7.60 -23.90 -14.78
CA GLU A 319 -6.41 -23.07 -14.71
C GLU A 319 -6.33 -22.36 -13.34
N LEU A 320 -7.38 -21.64 -12.94
CA LEU A 320 -7.42 -20.92 -11.65
C LEU A 320 -7.21 -21.85 -10.46
N LYS A 321 -7.79 -23.07 -10.51
CA LYS A 321 -7.60 -24.08 -9.47
C LYS A 321 -6.16 -24.54 -9.37
N GLU A 322 -5.51 -24.80 -10.51
CA GLU A 322 -4.11 -25.21 -10.54
C GLU A 322 -3.18 -24.10 -10.03
N ILE A 323 -3.43 -22.86 -10.44
CA ILE A 323 -2.69 -21.68 -9.96
C ILE A 323 -2.78 -21.55 -8.44
N ARG A 324 -3.99 -21.62 -7.88
CA ARG A 324 -4.22 -21.56 -6.42
C ARG A 324 -3.45 -22.65 -5.69
N ARG A 325 -3.47 -23.89 -6.21
CA ARG A 325 -2.76 -25.03 -5.64
C ARG A 325 -1.24 -24.85 -5.65
N ARG A 326 -0.67 -24.25 -6.69
CA ARG A 326 0.78 -23.98 -6.74
C ARG A 326 1.18 -22.82 -5.84
N LEU A 327 0.41 -21.73 -5.89
CA LEU A 327 0.73 -20.50 -5.16
C LEU A 327 0.51 -20.63 -3.66
N ILE A 328 -0.41 -21.47 -3.19
CA ILE A 328 -0.60 -21.67 -1.75
C ILE A 328 0.63 -22.30 -1.08
N ASP A 329 1.34 -23.18 -1.78
CA ASP A 329 2.56 -23.81 -1.28
C ASP A 329 3.72 -22.81 -1.16
N THR A 330 3.62 -21.63 -1.81
CA THR A 330 4.60 -20.55 -1.68
C THR A 330 4.37 -19.67 -0.45
N LEU A 331 3.20 -19.77 0.20
CA LEU A 331 2.95 -19.08 1.47
C LEU A 331 3.70 -19.79 2.60
N PRO A 332 4.32 -19.06 3.55
CA PRO A 332 4.91 -19.67 4.72
C PRO A 332 3.84 -20.43 5.52
N SER A 333 4.18 -21.65 5.95
CA SER A 333 3.30 -22.53 6.73
C SER A 333 2.77 -21.80 7.97
N SER A 334 1.49 -21.40 7.91
CA SER A 334 0.87 -20.51 8.88
C SER A 334 -0.65 -20.69 8.89
N ALA A 335 -1.31 -20.12 9.91
CA ALA A 335 -2.77 -20.05 9.95
C ALA A 335 -3.36 -19.35 8.72
N LYS A 336 -2.65 -18.37 8.13
CA LYS A 336 -3.05 -17.69 6.90
C LYS A 336 -3.09 -18.64 5.70
N GLN A 337 -2.09 -19.53 5.57
CA GLN A 337 -2.08 -20.53 4.50
C GLN A 337 -3.28 -21.48 4.63
N ARG A 338 -3.57 -22.00 5.83
CA ARG A 338 -4.74 -22.87 6.05
C ARG A 338 -6.07 -22.17 5.78
N ALA A 339 -6.20 -20.91 6.19
CA ALA A 339 -7.37 -20.09 5.91
C ALA A 339 -7.55 -19.85 4.40
N ALA A 340 -6.45 -19.61 3.67
CA ALA A 340 -6.48 -19.52 2.21
C ALA A 340 -6.92 -20.87 1.58
N SER A 341 -6.43 -22.01 2.06
CA SER A 341 -6.89 -23.34 1.59
C SER A 341 -8.39 -23.49 1.80
N THR A 342 -8.89 -23.14 2.99
CA THR A 342 -10.32 -23.19 3.31
C THR A 342 -11.12 -22.27 2.39
N LEU A 343 -10.64 -21.05 2.11
CA LEU A 343 -11.26 -20.15 1.13
C LEU A 343 -11.37 -20.81 -0.26
N PHE A 344 -10.34 -21.56 -0.66
CA PHE A 344 -10.27 -22.19 -1.98
C PHE A 344 -11.24 -23.37 -2.08
N ASP A 345 -11.28 -24.21 -1.05
CA ASP A 345 -12.22 -25.33 -0.96
C ASP A 345 -13.67 -24.84 -0.99
N LEU A 346 -13.95 -23.72 -0.30
CA LEU A 346 -15.27 -23.07 -0.35
C LEU A 346 -15.58 -22.48 -1.73
N ALA A 347 -14.60 -21.87 -2.40
CA ALA A 347 -14.79 -21.27 -3.73
C ALA A 347 -14.97 -22.33 -4.85
N ASP A 348 -14.34 -23.50 -4.70
CA ASP A 348 -14.43 -24.62 -5.64
C ASP A 348 -15.71 -25.44 -5.46
N HIS A 349 -16.39 -25.27 -4.33
CA HIS A 349 -17.62 -25.98 -4.05
C HIS A 349 -18.78 -25.44 -4.89
N ASP A 350 -19.58 -26.36 -5.42
CA ASP A 350 -20.80 -26.00 -6.12
C ASP A 350 -21.94 -25.79 -5.13
N PRO A 351 -22.40 -24.54 -4.88
CA PRO A 351 -23.54 -24.28 -4.01
C PRO A 351 -24.83 -25.01 -4.40
N THR A 352 -24.99 -25.46 -5.66
CA THR A 352 -26.17 -26.22 -6.10
C THR A 352 -26.19 -27.66 -5.58
N ILE A 353 -25.07 -28.19 -5.11
CA ILE A 353 -24.96 -29.55 -4.55
C ILE A 353 -25.52 -29.59 -3.12
N GLY A 354 -25.73 -28.44 -2.47
CA GLY A 354 -26.47 -28.31 -1.21
C GLY A 354 -25.85 -29.04 -0.02
N LYS A 355 -24.57 -29.41 -0.10
CA LYS A 355 -23.85 -30.13 0.97
C LYS A 355 -22.69 -29.27 1.47
N PRO A 356 -22.48 -29.14 2.78
CA PRO A 356 -21.35 -28.34 3.27
C PRO A 356 -20.00 -28.95 2.86
N VAL A 357 -19.04 -28.08 2.59
CA VAL A 357 -17.64 -28.43 2.37
C VAL A 357 -17.02 -28.93 3.65
N ARG A 358 -16.15 -29.94 3.58
CA ARG A 358 -15.42 -30.39 4.76
C ARG A 358 -14.35 -29.36 5.15
N VAL A 359 -14.58 -28.65 6.25
CA VAL A 359 -13.59 -27.72 6.81
C VAL A 359 -12.83 -28.39 7.95
N HIS A 360 -11.50 -28.36 7.89
CA HIS A 360 -10.64 -29.05 8.85
C HIS A 360 -10.49 -28.31 10.18
N HIS A 361 -10.48 -26.97 10.16
CA HIS A 361 -10.40 -26.15 11.36
C HIS A 361 -11.44 -25.04 11.34
N VAL A 362 -12.31 -25.00 12.35
CA VAL A 362 -13.37 -23.98 12.45
C VAL A 362 -12.79 -22.56 12.58
N THR A 363 -11.60 -22.41 13.17
CA THR A 363 -10.87 -21.15 13.25
C THR A 363 -10.52 -20.55 11.88
N ASP A 364 -10.37 -21.39 10.85
CA ASP A 364 -10.07 -20.94 9.50
C ASP A 364 -11.27 -20.21 8.89
N LEU A 365 -12.51 -20.58 9.25
CA LEU A 365 -13.72 -19.86 8.81
C LEU A 365 -13.77 -18.42 9.32
N MET A 366 -13.24 -18.17 10.52
CA MET A 366 -13.11 -16.80 11.04
C MET A 366 -12.11 -16.00 10.22
N LEU A 367 -10.96 -16.58 9.90
CA LEU A 367 -9.95 -15.94 9.06
C LEU A 367 -10.47 -15.74 7.63
N VAL A 368 -11.27 -16.66 7.10
CA VAL A 368 -11.93 -16.52 5.79
C VAL A 368 -12.76 -15.25 5.71
N SER A 369 -13.48 -14.88 6.78
CA SER A 369 -14.31 -13.66 6.82
C SER A 369 -13.51 -12.36 6.64
N THR A 370 -12.19 -12.40 6.85
CA THR A 370 -11.29 -11.25 6.71
C THR A 370 -10.88 -11.00 5.25
N TYR A 371 -11.08 -11.96 4.34
CA TYR A 371 -10.79 -11.81 2.90
C TYR A 371 -11.85 -10.97 2.15
N GLY A 372 -12.47 -10.02 2.84
CA GLY A 372 -13.48 -9.12 2.29
C GLY A 372 -14.77 -9.83 1.87
N VAL A 373 -15.45 -9.26 0.87
CA VAL A 373 -16.78 -9.72 0.43
C VAL A 373 -16.82 -11.19 -0.01
N VAL A 374 -15.77 -11.70 -0.69
CA VAL A 374 -15.75 -13.10 -1.14
C VAL A 374 -15.73 -14.06 0.05
N GLY A 375 -14.94 -13.77 1.07
CA GLY A 375 -14.88 -14.57 2.28
C GLY A 375 -16.18 -14.54 3.07
N ARG A 376 -16.78 -13.35 3.23
CA ARG A 376 -18.07 -13.18 3.94
C ARG A 376 -19.22 -13.91 3.23
N VAL A 377 -19.29 -13.83 1.89
CA VAL A 377 -20.31 -14.54 1.10
C VAL A 377 -20.12 -16.05 1.18
N LEU A 378 -18.91 -16.55 0.98
CA LEU A 378 -18.64 -18.00 1.06
C LEU A 378 -18.90 -18.57 2.45
N LEU A 379 -18.58 -17.81 3.52
CA LEU A 379 -18.94 -18.18 4.88
C LEU A 379 -20.46 -18.22 5.08
N ALA A 380 -21.19 -17.24 4.57
CA ALA A 380 -22.64 -17.21 4.64
C ALA A 380 -23.29 -18.37 3.86
N ASP A 381 -22.81 -18.67 2.65
CA ASP A 381 -23.21 -19.83 1.85
C ASP A 381 -22.99 -21.13 2.62
N HIS A 382 -21.81 -21.27 3.24
CA HIS A 382 -21.43 -22.45 4.00
C HIS A 382 -22.34 -22.68 5.21
N LEU A 383 -22.57 -21.63 6.00
CA LEU A 383 -23.45 -21.69 7.18
C LEU A 383 -24.90 -21.99 6.78
N LYS A 384 -25.38 -21.42 5.67
CA LYS A 384 -26.70 -21.72 5.11
C LYS A 384 -26.79 -23.19 4.69
N ALA A 385 -25.78 -23.71 4.00
CA ALA A 385 -25.75 -25.12 3.58
C ALA A 385 -25.75 -26.10 4.77
N ILE A 386 -25.08 -25.74 5.88
CA ILE A 386 -25.16 -26.52 7.12
C ILE A 386 -26.60 -26.52 7.66
N ALA A 387 -27.25 -25.36 7.74
CA ALA A 387 -28.64 -25.24 8.20
C ALA A 387 -29.61 -26.04 7.32
N ASP A 388 -29.45 -26.00 6.00
CA ASP A 388 -30.30 -26.72 5.06
C ASP A 388 -30.08 -28.25 5.08
N SER A 389 -28.99 -28.70 5.71
CA SER A 389 -28.62 -30.12 5.82
C SER A 389 -28.95 -30.75 7.19
N PHE A 390 -29.77 -30.09 8.02
CA PHE A 390 -30.24 -30.68 9.26
C PHE A 390 -31.13 -31.89 8.98
N ASP A 391 -30.93 -32.98 9.73
CA ASP A 391 -31.78 -34.16 9.64
C ASP A 391 -33.14 -33.94 10.34
N ALA A 392 -34.08 -34.87 10.15
CA ALA A 392 -35.42 -34.79 10.73
C ALA A 392 -35.42 -34.78 12.27
N ASP A 393 -34.34 -35.25 12.88
CA ASP A 393 -34.12 -35.24 14.33
C ASP A 393 -33.47 -33.92 14.81
N GLY A 394 -33.32 -32.96 13.90
CA GLY A 394 -32.78 -31.64 14.16
C GLY A 394 -31.28 -31.64 14.44
N ASN A 395 -30.52 -32.60 13.91
CA ASN A 395 -29.06 -32.63 14.03
C ASN A 395 -28.39 -32.13 12.74
N PRO A 396 -27.30 -31.36 12.83
CA PRO A 396 -26.52 -30.98 11.66
C PRO A 396 -25.81 -32.22 11.05
N PRO A 397 -25.18 -32.06 9.86
CA PRO A 397 -24.31 -33.09 9.28
C PRO A 397 -23.27 -33.58 10.28
N GLU A 398 -22.91 -34.87 10.21
CA GLU A 398 -22.08 -35.57 11.21
C GLU A 398 -20.81 -34.79 11.62
N MET A 399 -20.14 -34.18 10.65
CA MET A 399 -18.92 -33.39 10.87
C MET A 399 -19.11 -32.09 11.68
N TYR A 400 -20.35 -31.63 11.86
CA TYR A 400 -20.74 -30.46 12.66
C TYR A 400 -21.61 -30.84 13.86
N ARG A 401 -21.80 -32.14 14.13
CA ARG A 401 -22.52 -32.59 15.33
C ARG A 401 -21.67 -32.29 16.56
N GLY A 402 -22.11 -31.29 17.33
CA GLY A 402 -21.60 -31.05 18.68
C GLY A 402 -22.12 -32.09 19.68
N THR A 403 -21.70 -31.96 20.93
CA THR A 403 -22.36 -32.64 22.06
C THR A 403 -23.74 -32.01 22.31
N ASP A 404 -24.64 -32.69 23.03
CA ASP A 404 -25.98 -32.17 23.34
C ASP A 404 -25.99 -30.79 24.02
N GLU A 405 -24.89 -30.44 24.71
CA GLU A 405 -24.67 -29.17 25.43
C GLU A 405 -24.09 -28.05 24.55
N LEU A 406 -23.52 -28.39 23.40
CA LEU A 406 -22.86 -27.49 22.44
C LEU A 406 -23.53 -27.53 21.07
N LYS A 407 -24.75 -28.09 21.01
CA LYS A 407 -25.51 -28.26 19.78
C LYS A 407 -25.98 -26.89 19.28
N ILE A 408 -25.36 -26.43 18.21
CA ILE A 408 -25.83 -25.26 17.46
C ILE A 408 -27.07 -25.69 16.68
N SER A 409 -28.17 -24.99 16.92
CA SER A 409 -29.45 -25.23 16.26
C SER A 409 -29.45 -24.74 14.81
N GLU A 410 -30.37 -25.26 14.00
CA GLU A 410 -30.61 -24.79 12.64
C GLU A 410 -30.86 -23.27 12.62
N ALA A 411 -31.66 -22.78 13.57
CA ALA A 411 -32.00 -21.36 13.68
C ALA A 411 -30.75 -20.49 13.94
N GLU A 412 -29.78 -20.96 14.71
CA GLU A 412 -28.52 -20.24 14.97
C GLU A 412 -27.61 -20.21 13.73
N TYR A 413 -27.51 -21.32 12.98
CA TYR A 413 -26.81 -21.32 11.70
C TYR A 413 -27.46 -20.37 10.68
N ARG A 414 -28.81 -20.36 10.59
CA ARG A 414 -29.54 -19.42 9.72
C ARG A 414 -29.32 -17.98 10.16
N ALA A 415 -29.42 -17.68 11.45
CA ALA A 415 -29.14 -16.36 11.98
C ALA A 415 -27.71 -15.93 11.58
N ALA A 416 -26.74 -16.84 11.68
CA ALA A 416 -25.35 -16.56 11.33
C ALA A 416 -25.08 -16.34 9.85
N ALA A 417 -25.71 -17.13 8.98
CA ALA A 417 -25.68 -16.88 7.55
C ALA A 417 -26.27 -15.50 7.23
N ARG A 418 -27.42 -15.15 7.82
CA ARG A 418 -28.08 -13.85 7.63
C ARG A 418 -27.18 -12.67 8.04
N TYR A 419 -26.47 -12.80 9.17
CA TYR A 419 -25.52 -11.79 9.60
C TYR A 419 -24.41 -11.59 8.55
N TRP A 420 -23.78 -12.67 8.07
CA TRP A 420 -22.68 -12.55 7.12
C TRP A 420 -23.12 -12.06 5.75
N TYR A 421 -24.31 -12.43 5.28
CA TYR A 421 -24.90 -11.79 4.11
C TYR A 421 -25.16 -10.30 4.32
N THR A 422 -25.52 -9.88 5.54
CA THR A 422 -25.71 -8.46 5.88
C THR A 422 -24.38 -7.70 5.93
N GLN A 423 -23.31 -8.34 6.39
CA GLN A 423 -21.98 -7.74 6.45
C GLN A 423 -21.21 -7.79 5.14
N ALA A 424 -21.54 -8.71 4.24
CA ALA A 424 -20.84 -8.87 2.97
C ALA A 424 -20.80 -7.56 2.15
N PRO A 425 -21.89 -6.79 1.99
CA PRO A 425 -21.86 -5.50 1.29
C PRO A 425 -21.15 -4.36 2.03
N SER A 426 -20.97 -4.47 3.35
CA SER A 426 -20.51 -3.36 4.21
C SER A 426 -19.08 -2.92 3.89
N GLY A 427 -18.89 -1.64 3.57
CA GLY A 427 -17.59 -1.04 3.28
C GLY A 427 -16.99 -1.45 1.94
N MET A 428 -17.71 -2.23 1.11
CA MET A 428 -17.15 -2.84 -0.10
C MET A 428 -17.27 -1.96 -1.33
N ASN A 429 -16.38 -2.20 -2.29
CA ASN A 429 -16.40 -1.50 -3.57
C ASN A 429 -17.75 -1.73 -4.30
N VAL A 430 -18.30 -0.64 -4.85
CA VAL A 430 -19.57 -0.61 -5.58
C VAL A 430 -19.42 -0.93 -7.08
N LEU A 431 -18.21 -1.33 -7.51
CA LEU A 431 -17.92 -1.78 -8.88
C LEU A 431 -17.24 -3.16 -8.91
N GLY A 432 -17.34 -3.81 -10.08
CA GLY A 432 -16.65 -5.06 -10.40
C GLY A 432 -17.08 -6.25 -9.54
N VAL A 433 -16.15 -7.18 -9.37
CA VAL A 433 -16.32 -8.43 -8.59
C VAL A 433 -16.97 -8.19 -7.22
N ALA A 434 -16.54 -7.14 -6.51
CA ALA A 434 -17.05 -6.86 -5.18
C ALA A 434 -18.52 -6.44 -5.19
N ALA A 435 -18.92 -5.65 -6.17
CA ALA A 435 -20.32 -5.24 -6.35
C ALA A 435 -21.21 -6.43 -6.70
N THR A 436 -20.74 -7.33 -7.58
CA THR A 436 -21.45 -8.55 -7.96
C THR A 436 -21.68 -9.46 -6.75
N LEU A 437 -20.65 -9.68 -5.92
CA LEU A 437 -20.78 -10.49 -4.70
C LEU A 437 -21.66 -9.82 -3.64
N ALA A 438 -21.54 -8.50 -3.47
CA ALA A 438 -22.41 -7.74 -2.58
C ALA A 438 -23.88 -7.82 -3.02
N GLU A 439 -24.14 -7.75 -4.33
CA GLU A 439 -25.49 -7.89 -4.87
C GLU A 439 -26.04 -9.30 -4.70
N ARG A 440 -25.21 -10.33 -4.92
CA ARG A 440 -25.57 -11.72 -4.60
C ARG A 440 -25.98 -11.87 -3.12
N ALA A 441 -25.25 -11.23 -2.21
CA ALA A 441 -25.60 -11.23 -0.78
C ALA A 441 -26.93 -10.52 -0.50
N ARG A 442 -27.20 -9.38 -1.17
CA ARG A 442 -28.50 -8.68 -1.05
C ARG A 442 -29.65 -9.51 -1.61
N GLN A 443 -29.46 -10.18 -2.74
CA GLN A 443 -30.44 -11.08 -3.35
C GLN A 443 -30.73 -12.28 -2.44
N ALA A 444 -29.69 -12.86 -1.84
CA ALA A 444 -29.85 -13.89 -0.83
C ALA A 444 -30.71 -13.36 0.32
N LEU A 445 -30.47 -12.16 0.86
CA LEU A 445 -31.29 -11.57 1.93
C LEU A 445 -32.73 -11.25 1.53
N ALA A 446 -33.00 -11.06 0.25
CA ALA A 446 -34.33 -10.74 -0.27
C ALA A 446 -35.19 -11.98 -0.53
N ASP A 447 -34.59 -13.18 -0.57
CA ASP A 447 -35.35 -14.41 -0.62
C ASP A 447 -36.07 -14.61 0.73
N GLY A 448 -37.35 -15.02 0.72
CA GLY A 448 -38.19 -15.14 1.93
C GLY A 448 -37.69 -16.16 2.97
N THR A 449 -36.49 -16.74 2.78
CA THR A 449 -35.82 -17.68 3.67
C THR A 449 -35.52 -17.09 5.05
N TRP A 450 -35.45 -15.75 5.15
CA TRP A 450 -35.06 -15.05 6.38
C TRP A 450 -36.25 -14.57 7.21
N ASP A 451 -37.48 -14.81 6.75
CA ASP A 451 -38.70 -14.43 7.47
C ASP A 451 -38.76 -15.15 8.82
N GLY A 452 -38.86 -14.38 9.90
CA GLY A 452 -38.90 -14.93 11.27
C GLY A 452 -37.54 -15.36 11.84
N VAL A 453 -36.45 -15.28 11.06
CA VAL A 453 -35.08 -15.49 11.58
C VAL A 453 -34.72 -14.31 12.47
N ARG A 454 -34.54 -14.55 13.77
CA ARG A 454 -34.15 -13.50 14.72
C ARG A 454 -32.80 -12.91 14.36
N ASP A 455 -32.61 -11.63 14.67
CA ASP A 455 -31.27 -11.05 14.61
C ASP A 455 -30.35 -11.84 15.54
N THR A 456 -29.13 -12.07 15.07
CA THR A 456 -28.11 -12.79 15.82
C THR A 456 -27.84 -12.06 17.11
N ALA A 457 -27.83 -12.78 18.22
CA ALA A 457 -27.43 -12.16 19.47
C ALA A 457 -25.98 -11.66 19.33
N PRO A 458 -25.63 -10.45 19.85
CA PRO A 458 -24.30 -9.86 19.65
C PRO A 458 -23.13 -10.76 20.09
N TRP A 459 -23.38 -11.68 21.02
CA TRP A 459 -22.43 -12.67 21.51
C TRP A 459 -22.24 -13.88 20.59
N ALA A 460 -23.20 -14.18 19.72
CA ALA A 460 -23.13 -15.30 18.79
C ALA A 460 -22.23 -14.99 17.60
N ILE A 461 -22.11 -13.71 17.21
CA ILE A 461 -21.40 -13.30 16.01
C ILE A 461 -20.88 -11.88 16.18
N LEU A 462 -19.57 -11.79 16.41
CA LEU A 462 -18.66 -10.74 15.92
C LEU A 462 -19.33 -9.40 15.59
N ASP A 463 -19.15 -8.35 16.38
CA ASP A 463 -19.45 -6.99 15.94
C ASP A 463 -18.16 -6.29 15.51
N GLN A 464 -18.16 -5.73 14.30
CA GLN A 464 -17.04 -4.97 13.74
C GLN A 464 -16.83 -3.62 14.46
N GLU A 465 -17.82 -3.12 15.22
CA GLU A 465 -17.71 -1.83 15.91
C GLU A 465 -16.80 -1.85 17.16
N THR A 466 -16.34 -3.01 17.64
CA THR A 466 -15.63 -3.12 18.94
C THR A 466 -14.19 -3.66 18.91
N ASN A 467 -13.58 -3.93 17.75
CA ASN A 467 -12.15 -4.31 17.63
C ASN A 467 -11.65 -5.37 18.65
N GLY A 468 -12.51 -6.33 19.04
CA GLY A 468 -12.21 -7.27 20.12
C GLY A 468 -12.71 -8.70 19.84
N LEU A 469 -11.85 -9.66 20.17
CA LEU A 469 -12.10 -11.10 20.17
C LEU A 469 -13.23 -11.46 21.15
N ASN A 470 -14.21 -12.29 20.76
CA ASN A 470 -15.04 -12.98 21.75
C ASN A 470 -14.22 -14.15 22.33
N THR A 471 -13.59 -13.90 23.47
CA THR A 471 -12.91 -14.88 24.32
C THR A 471 -13.80 -16.08 24.68
N LEU A 472 -15.12 -15.99 24.53
CA LEU A 472 -16.05 -17.09 24.80
C LEU A 472 -16.08 -18.18 23.71
N LEU A 473 -15.70 -17.88 22.46
CA LEU A 473 -15.52 -18.89 21.39
C LEU A 473 -14.15 -19.59 21.55
N LEU A 474 -13.18 -18.89 22.11
CA LEU A 474 -11.95 -19.47 22.67
C LEU A 474 -12.23 -20.30 23.94
N ASP A 475 -13.20 -19.89 24.76
CA ASP A 475 -13.73 -20.68 25.89
C ASP A 475 -14.53 -21.91 25.40
N GLN A 476 -15.22 -21.84 24.26
CA GLN A 476 -15.93 -22.98 23.65
C GLN A 476 -14.99 -23.97 22.95
N LEU A 477 -13.90 -23.50 22.34
CA LEU A 477 -12.82 -24.36 21.84
C LEU A 477 -12.04 -25.05 22.98
N SER A 478 -12.13 -24.54 24.21
CA SER A 478 -11.58 -25.17 25.43
C SER A 478 -12.60 -25.96 26.27
N LEU A 479 -13.92 -25.69 26.15
CA LEU A 479 -14.98 -26.43 26.85
C LEU A 479 -15.23 -27.85 26.32
N GLY A 480 -14.76 -28.14 25.10
CA GLY A 480 -14.80 -29.47 24.52
C GLY A 480 -13.63 -30.40 24.87
N ALA A 481 -12.62 -29.97 25.63
CA ALA A 481 -11.52 -30.87 25.96
C ALA A 481 -11.89 -31.91 27.05
N VAL A 482 -12.77 -31.59 28.00
CA VAL A 482 -13.00 -32.45 29.18
C VAL A 482 -14.34 -32.09 29.87
N THR A 483 -15.43 -32.78 29.58
CA THR A 483 -16.39 -33.39 30.55
C THR A 483 -16.64 -32.73 31.94
N GLY A 484 -16.57 -31.40 32.10
CA GLY A 484 -16.62 -30.76 33.43
C GLY A 484 -15.42 -31.05 34.35
N ARG A 485 -14.21 -31.29 33.83
CA ARG A 485 -12.97 -31.24 34.63
C ARG A 485 -11.94 -30.33 33.98
N ALA A 486 -11.14 -29.66 34.80
CA ALA A 486 -10.06 -28.80 34.33
C ALA A 486 -9.05 -29.58 33.44
N PRO A 487 -8.52 -28.97 32.36
CA PRO A 487 -7.49 -29.59 31.54
C PRO A 487 -6.24 -29.90 32.37
N THR A 488 -5.58 -31.02 32.09
CA THR A 488 -4.28 -31.31 32.68
C THR A 488 -3.24 -30.28 32.21
N LYS A 489 -2.18 -30.07 32.99
CA LYS A 489 -1.11 -29.11 32.65
C LYS A 489 -0.56 -29.31 31.24
N GLU A 490 -0.39 -30.55 30.79
CA GLU A 490 0.10 -30.85 29.43
C GLU A 490 -0.91 -30.52 28.32
N GLN A 491 -2.21 -30.66 28.58
CA GLN A 491 -3.26 -30.32 27.60
C GLN A 491 -3.44 -28.82 27.49
N ALA A 492 -3.42 -28.11 28.63
CA ALA A 492 -3.41 -26.65 28.64
C ALA A 492 -2.15 -26.08 27.96
N GLN A 493 -0.99 -26.73 28.13
CA GLN A 493 0.25 -26.34 27.45
C GLN A 493 0.13 -26.48 25.93
N ARG A 494 -0.38 -27.61 25.42
CA ARG A 494 -0.58 -27.81 23.96
C ARG A 494 -1.57 -26.82 23.34
N LEU A 495 -2.66 -26.51 24.05
CA LEU A 495 -3.63 -25.48 23.64
C LEU A 495 -2.98 -24.09 23.61
N LEU A 496 -2.19 -23.76 24.63
CA LEU A 496 -1.42 -22.52 24.64
C LEU A 496 -0.38 -22.49 23.54
N ASP A 497 0.26 -23.62 23.20
CA ASP A 497 1.24 -23.73 22.11
C ASP A 497 0.58 -23.58 20.72
N GLU A 498 -0.64 -24.11 20.53
CA GLU A 498 -1.43 -23.97 19.30
C GLU A 498 -2.02 -22.56 19.12
N LEU A 499 -2.42 -21.92 20.22
CA LEU A 499 -2.94 -20.55 20.24
C LEU A 499 -1.83 -19.49 20.30
N HIS A 500 -0.60 -19.89 20.64
CA HIS A 500 0.56 -19.01 20.77
C HIS A 500 0.79 -18.12 19.54
N PRO A 501 0.70 -18.63 18.30
CA PRO A 501 0.91 -17.80 17.12
C PRO A 501 -0.17 -16.73 16.96
N LEU A 502 -1.43 -17.08 17.26
CA LEU A 502 -2.56 -16.14 17.19
C LEU A 502 -2.44 -15.05 18.26
N LEU A 503 -2.15 -15.45 19.51
CA LEU A 503 -1.95 -14.52 20.62
C LEU A 503 -0.71 -13.63 20.41
N THR A 504 0.34 -14.15 19.79
CA THR A 504 1.55 -13.37 19.46
C THR A 504 1.29 -12.37 18.34
N VAL A 505 0.54 -12.74 17.31
CA VAL A 505 0.11 -11.84 16.23
C VAL A 505 -0.83 -10.75 16.77
N LEU A 506 -1.81 -11.13 17.58
CA LEU A 506 -2.72 -10.17 18.22
C LEU A 506 -1.98 -9.21 19.16
N LYS A 507 -0.99 -9.72 19.93
CA LYS A 507 -0.16 -8.89 20.80
C LYS A 507 0.76 -7.96 20.02
N SER A 508 1.40 -8.44 18.95
CA SER A 508 2.22 -7.64 18.04
C SER A 508 1.42 -6.52 17.37
N ILE A 509 0.19 -6.83 16.94
CA ILE A 509 -0.75 -5.85 16.38
C ILE A 509 -1.18 -4.84 17.45
N SER A 510 -1.50 -5.29 18.66
CA SER A 510 -1.89 -4.40 19.77
C SER A 510 -0.75 -3.51 20.28
N GLU A 511 0.50 -3.92 20.09
CA GLU A 511 1.71 -3.16 20.44
C GLU A 511 2.28 -2.35 19.26
N GLY A 512 1.56 -2.30 18.12
CA GLY A 512 1.95 -1.49 16.95
C GLY A 512 3.16 -2.01 16.18
N ARG A 513 3.58 -3.27 16.35
CA ARG A 513 4.72 -3.86 15.64
C ARG A 513 4.24 -4.64 14.42
N THR A 514 4.54 -4.14 13.23
CA THR A 514 4.18 -4.72 11.92
C THR A 514 5.34 -5.49 11.29
N GLY A 515 5.85 -6.52 11.96
CA GLY A 515 6.85 -7.44 11.39
C GLY A 515 6.78 -8.83 12.03
N PRO A 516 7.23 -9.90 11.34
CA PRO A 516 7.24 -11.23 11.92
C PRO A 516 8.20 -11.25 13.11
N VAL A 517 7.72 -11.76 14.25
CA VAL A 517 8.56 -11.99 15.43
C VAL A 517 9.54 -13.11 15.06
N GLU A 518 10.80 -12.76 14.79
CA GLU A 518 11.88 -13.73 14.77
C GLU A 518 11.98 -14.40 16.15
N ASN A 519 12.02 -15.73 16.12
CA ASN A 519 12.00 -16.66 17.25
C ASN A 519 12.61 -16.11 18.55
N LEU A 520 11.84 -16.21 19.63
CA LEU A 520 12.42 -16.41 20.96
C LEU A 520 12.23 -17.89 21.32
N SER A 521 13.30 -18.64 21.03
CA SER A 521 13.70 -19.97 21.55
C SER A 521 12.61 -20.97 21.92
#